data_AF-A0A7G8GIP6-F1
#
_entry.id   AF-A0A7G8GIP6-F1
#
_cell.length_a   1.000
_cell.length_b   1.000
_cell.length_c   1.000
_cell.angle_alpha   90.00
_cell.angle_beta   90.00
_cell.angle_gamma   90.00
#
_symmetry.space_group_name_H-M   'P 1'
#
loop_
_entity.id
_entity.type
_entity.pdbx_description
1 polymer ?
#
loop_
_entity_poly.entity_id
_entity_poly.type
_entity_poly.pdbx_seq_one_letter_code
_entity_poly.pdbx_strand_id
1 'polypeptide(L)' 'MTVSAMVMAVALVRIDQRLSRNDQLRSLCAAFWGAPDSGERESHAWAETKRLVGVDQLDMLSFCRFYGE' A
#
# COMPACT_ATOMS: atom_id res chain seq x y z
N MET A 1 2.74 36.14 1.40
CA MET A 1 2.90 35.18 0.28
C MET A 1 3.76 33.97 0.64
N THR A 2 4.84 34.12 1.42
CA THR A 2 5.73 33.00 1.82
C THR A 2 5.05 31.91 2.66
N VAL A 3 4.21 32.31 3.62
CA VAL A 3 3.46 31.36 4.49
C VAL A 3 2.51 30.47 3.67
N SER A 4 1.78 31.05 2.73
CA SER A 4 0.84 30.31 1.86
C SER A 4 1.56 29.30 0.96
N ALA A 5 2.73 29.66 0.42
CA ALA A 5 3.55 28.76 -0.38
C ALA A 5 4.10 27.59 0.46
N MET A 6 4.52 27.85 1.69
CA MET A 6 5.02 26.82 2.61
C MET A 6 3.93 25.80 2.98
N VAL A 7 2.71 26.27 3.26
CA VAL A 7 1.56 25.39 3.54
C VAL A 7 1.23 24.52 2.32
N MET A 8 1.25 25.10 1.12
CA MET A 8 0.98 24.36 -0.11
C MET A 8 2.06 23.32 -0.40
N ALA A 9 3.35 23.64 -0.18
CA ALA A 9 4.46 22.70 -0.32
C ALA A 9 4.35 21.52 0.65
N VAL A 10 4.02 21.78 1.92
CA VAL A 10 3.78 20.71 2.90
C VAL A 10 2.60 19.84 2.48
N ALA A 11 1.50 20.43 2.01
CA ALA A 11 0.35 19.67 1.54
C ALA A 11 0.71 18.76 0.36
N LEU A 12 1.46 19.26 -0.63
CA LEU A 12 1.91 18.48 -1.78
C LEU A 12 2.81 17.30 -1.37
N VAL A 13 3.78 17.53 -0.49
CA VAL A 13 4.64 16.45 0.04
C VAL A 13 3.81 15.37 0.74
N ARG A 14 2.80 15.77 1.52
CA ARG A 14 1.91 14.81 2.20
C ARG A 14 1.04 14.03 1.22
N ILE A 15 0.60 14.65 0.13
CA ILE A 15 -0.17 13.98 -0.93
C ILE A 15 0.73 12.98 -1.65
N ASP A 16 1.93 13.38 -2.04
CA ASP A 16 2.91 12.53 -2.70
C ASP A 16 3.25 11.28 -1.86
N GLN A 17 3.52 11.48 -0.57
CA GLN A 17 3.74 10.37 0.38
C GLN A 17 2.55 9.42 0.47
N ARG A 18 1.30 9.94 0.42
CA ARG A 18 0.09 9.12 0.45
C ARG A 18 -0.07 8.32 -0.85
N LEU A 19 0.20 8.93 -1.99
CA LEU A 19 0.13 8.27 -3.30
C LEU A 19 1.17 7.16 -3.39
N SER A 20 2.44 7.45 -3.07
CA SER A 20 3.52 6.46 -3.08
C SER A 20 3.22 5.25 -2.19
N ARG A 21 2.69 5.49 -0.97
CA ARG A 21 2.29 4.39 -0.08
C ARG A 21 1.12 3.57 -0.65
N ASN A 22 0.15 4.22 -1.28
CA ASN A 22 -0.96 3.50 -1.91
C ASN A 22 -0.48 2.64 -3.09
N ASP A 23 0.43 3.16 -3.92
CA ASP A 23 1.01 2.40 -5.04
C ASP A 23 1.80 1.19 -4.56
N GLN A 24 2.55 1.34 -3.46
CA GLN A 24 3.23 0.22 -2.81
C GLN A 24 2.24 -0.86 -2.35
N LEU A 25 1.12 -0.48 -1.73
CA LEU A 25 0.08 -1.42 -1.29
C LEU A 25 -0.60 -2.11 -2.48
N ARG A 26 -0.87 -1.38 -3.57
CA ARG A 26 -1.40 -1.97 -4.82
C ARG A 26 -0.45 -3.03 -5.38
N SER A 27 0.85 -2.72 -5.44
CA SER A 27 1.87 -3.65 -5.93
C SER A 27 1.96 -4.92 -5.08
N LEU A 28 1.91 -4.79 -3.75
CA LEU A 28 1.91 -5.93 -2.84
C LEU A 28 0.64 -6.78 -3.00
N CYS A 29 -0.53 -6.15 -3.16
CA CYS A 29 -1.78 -6.86 -3.41
C CYS A 29 -1.79 -7.58 -4.77
N ALA A 30 -1.23 -6.97 -5.82
CA ALA A 30 -1.05 -7.65 -7.10
C ALA A 30 -0.09 -8.85 -6.99
N ALA A 31 0.98 -8.73 -6.21
CA ALA A 31 1.92 -9.83 -5.95
C ALA A 31 1.27 -10.96 -5.14
N PHE A 32 0.40 -10.62 -4.19
CA PHE A 32 -0.37 -11.57 -3.40
C PHE A 32 -1.38 -12.35 -4.27
N TRP A 33 -2.18 -11.67 -5.08
CA TRP A 33 -3.17 -12.31 -5.98
C TRP A 33 -2.55 -13.05 -7.17
N GLY A 34 -1.42 -12.58 -7.69
CA GLY A 34 -0.76 -13.15 -8.87
C GLY A 34 0.25 -14.26 -8.56
N ALA A 35 0.48 -14.56 -7.28
CA ALA A 35 1.36 -15.66 -6.89
C ALA A 35 0.62 -17.01 -6.98
N PRO A 36 1.33 -18.10 -7.32
CA PRO A 36 0.78 -19.44 -7.11
C PRO A 36 0.43 -19.62 -5.63
N ASP A 37 -0.73 -20.22 -5.34
CA ASP A 37 -1.18 -20.51 -3.97
C ASP A 37 -0.04 -21.12 -3.15
N SER A 38 0.19 -20.59 -1.95
CA SER A 38 1.25 -20.95 -0.99
C SER A 38 2.69 -20.71 -1.45
N GLY A 39 2.91 -19.90 -2.49
CA GLY A 39 4.24 -19.54 -2.97
C GLY A 39 5.01 -18.57 -2.06
N GLU A 40 6.34 -18.56 -2.17
CA GLU A 40 7.20 -17.61 -1.44
C GLU A 40 6.84 -16.15 -1.71
N ARG A 41 6.40 -15.85 -2.95
CA ARG A 41 5.95 -14.50 -3.35
C ARG A 41 4.68 -14.07 -2.62
N GLU A 42 3.72 -14.97 -2.44
CA GLU A 42 2.49 -14.70 -1.69
C GLU A 42 2.82 -14.43 -0.21
N SER A 43 3.63 -15.31 0.38
CA SER A 43 4.06 -15.21 1.78
C SER A 43 4.82 -13.91 2.06
N HIS A 44 5.72 -13.52 1.16
CA HIS A 44 6.45 -12.27 1.25
C HIS A 44 5.52 -11.05 1.11
N ALA A 45 4.62 -11.05 0.12
CA ALA A 45 3.67 -9.96 -0.09
C ALA A 45 2.73 -9.78 1.11
N TRP A 46 2.28 -10.88 1.72
CA TRP A 46 1.49 -10.85 2.94
C TRP A 46 2.28 -10.28 4.13
N ALA A 47 3.48 -10.79 4.39
CA ALA A 47 4.31 -10.34 5.51
C ALA A 47 4.63 -8.85 5.42
N GLU A 48 4.96 -8.36 4.22
CA GLU A 48 5.26 -6.95 3.99
C GLU A 48 4.02 -6.06 4.13
N THR A 49 2.86 -6.52 3.66
CA THR A 49 1.61 -5.78 3.84
C THR A 49 1.22 -5.71 5.32
N LYS A 50 1.32 -6.83 6.05
CA LYS A 50 1.11 -6.87 7.51
C LYS A 50 2.04 -5.92 8.25
N ARG A 51 3.31 -5.81 7.83
CA ARG A 51 4.27 -4.86 8.40
C ARG A 51 3.86 -3.39 8.19
N LEU A 52 3.26 -3.06 7.04
CA LEU A 52 2.93 -1.68 6.67
C LEU A 52 1.60 -1.19 7.26
N VAL A 53 0.60 -2.07 7.35
CA VAL A 53 -0.79 -1.69 7.69
C VAL A 53 -1.43 -2.57 8.78
N GLY A 54 -0.75 -3.60 9.26
CA GLY A 54 -1.19 -4.40 10.40
C GLY A 54 -2.36 -5.36 10.14
N VAL A 55 -2.69 -5.63 8.87
CA VAL A 55 -3.79 -6.55 8.50
C VAL A 55 -3.41 -8.02 8.74
N ASP A 56 -4.36 -8.77 9.29
CA ASP A 56 -4.27 -10.22 9.40
C ASP A 56 -4.63 -10.92 8.07
N GLN A 57 -4.30 -12.21 7.94
CA GLN A 57 -4.37 -12.93 6.66
C GLN A 57 -5.78 -13.01 6.07
N LEU A 58 -6.82 -13.19 6.88
CA LEU A 58 -8.22 -13.19 6.40
C LEU A 58 -8.66 -11.80 5.91
N ASP A 59 -8.19 -10.76 6.58
CA ASP A 59 -8.46 -9.37 6.20
C ASP A 59 -7.67 -8.97 4.95
N MET A 60 -6.53 -9.62 4.68
CA MET A 60 -5.70 -9.38 3.50
C MET A 60 -6.46 -9.59 2.18
N LEU A 61 -7.32 -10.61 2.10
CA LEU A 61 -8.14 -10.86 0.90
C LEU A 61 -9.11 -9.72 0.64
N SER A 62 -9.77 -9.24 1.69
CA SER A 62 -10.72 -8.12 1.61
C SER A 62 -10.00 -6.79 1.34
N PHE A 63 -8.86 -6.60 1.99
CA PHE A 63 -7.98 -5.44 1.82
C PHE A 63 -7.45 -5.36 0.39
N CYS A 64 -6.93 -6.46 -0.16
CA CYS A 64 -6.40 -6.49 -1.50
C CYS A 64 -7.47 -6.49 -2.59
N ARG A 65 -8.73 -6.79 -2.26
CA ARG A 65 -9.85 -6.52 -3.15
C ARG A 65 -10.11 -5.02 -3.31
N PHE A 66 -9.88 -4.21 -2.28
CA PHE A 66 -10.01 -2.75 -2.36
C PHE A 66 -8.87 -2.08 -3.15
N TYR A 67 -7.65 -2.62 -3.06
CA TYR A 67 -6.46 -2.08 -3.73
C TYR A 67 -6.14 -2.74 -5.10
N GLY A 68 -6.79 -3.85 -5.44
CA GLY A 68 -6.50 -4.66 -6.62
C GLY A 68 -7.20 -4.27 -7.93
N GLU A 69 -7.99 -3.18 -7.93
CA GLU A 69 -8.51 -2.55 -9.16
C GLU A 69 -7.54 -1.52 -9.75
#